data_AF-A0A957KHT5-F1
#
_entry.id   AF-A0A957KHT5-F1
#
_cell.length_a   1.000
_cell.length_b   1.000
_cell.length_c   1.000
_cell.angle_alpha   90.00
_cell.angle_beta   90.00
_cell.angle_gamma   90.00
#
_symmetry.space_group_name_H-M   'P 1'
#
loop_
_entity.id
_entity.type
_entity.pdbx_description
1 polymer ?
#
loop_
_entity_poly.entity_id
_entity_poly.type
_entity_poly.pdbx_seq_one_letter_code
_entity_poly.pdbx_strand_id
1 'polypeptide(L)'
;MELARAAAKVIHLNGERLVGRTRLQKTFYFLEELDVGFNITFDYYHYGPYSEELSIAAEDAEALQLIDVEWKFTNAGTKYAVYSSHSNMEEEDVDIKRREVLKVLGKYDAVTLEIAATADYLSKNGFQKDPWGETKRRKPEKTNPDRITQASKLISELASLHH
;
A
#
# COMPACT_ATOMS: atom_id res chain seq x y z
N MET A 1 -7.75 -18.25 1.95
CA MET A 1 -6.54 -18.77 2.63
C MET A 1 -5.25 -18.21 2.05
N GLU A 2 -5.02 -18.27 0.74
CA GLU A 2 -3.77 -17.80 0.13
C GLU A 2 -3.52 -16.30 0.34
N LEU A 3 -4.52 -15.45 0.11
CA LEU A 3 -4.39 -14.01 0.32
C LEU A 3 -4.25 -13.59 1.79
N ALA A 4 -4.81 -14.36 2.72
CA ALA A 4 -4.56 -14.15 4.15
C ALA A 4 -3.08 -14.37 4.50
N ARG A 5 -2.45 -15.39 3.89
CA ARG A 5 -0.99 -15.59 4.01
C ARG A 5 -0.21 -14.48 3.30
N ALA A 6 -0.69 -13.96 2.16
CA ALA A 6 -0.07 -12.82 1.49
C ALA A 6 -0.06 -11.58 2.39
N ALA A 7 -1.19 -11.24 3.02
CA ALA A 7 -1.28 -10.14 4.00
C ALA A 7 -0.25 -10.29 5.12
N ALA A 8 -0.20 -11.47 5.76
CA ALA A 8 0.78 -11.79 6.78
C ALA A 8 2.23 -11.69 6.27
N LYS A 9 2.50 -12.19 5.05
CA LYS A 9 3.83 -12.15 4.43
C LYS A 9 4.30 -10.74 4.22
N VAL A 10 3.48 -9.87 3.66
CA VAL A 10 3.88 -8.46 3.45
C VAL A 10 4.14 -7.76 4.79
N ILE A 11 3.35 -8.03 5.83
CA ILE A 11 3.58 -7.47 7.17
C ILE A 11 4.90 -8.01 7.76
N HIS A 12 5.16 -9.31 7.63
CA HIS A 12 6.42 -9.95 8.04
C HIS A 12 7.63 -9.33 7.32
N LEU A 13 7.58 -9.26 5.99
CA LEU A 13 8.63 -8.67 5.17
C LEU A 13 8.87 -7.19 5.47
N ASN A 14 7.85 -6.47 5.94
CA ASN A 14 7.91 -5.06 6.36
C ASN A 14 8.47 -4.89 7.80
N GLY A 15 9.23 -5.87 8.31
CA GLY A 15 9.76 -5.84 9.68
C GLY A 15 8.68 -6.15 10.71
N GLU A 16 7.82 -7.12 10.41
CA GLU A 16 6.79 -7.68 11.29
C GLU A 16 5.69 -6.68 11.70
N ARG A 17 5.66 -5.48 11.12
CA ARG A 17 4.75 -4.42 11.55
C ARG A 17 4.33 -3.52 10.39
N LEU A 18 3.05 -3.21 10.30
CA LEU A 18 2.51 -2.22 9.37
C LEU A 18 1.39 -1.39 10.03
N VAL A 19 1.41 -0.07 9.84
CA VAL A 19 0.45 0.84 10.49
C VAL A 19 -0.49 1.48 9.47
N GLY A 20 -1.79 1.25 9.65
CA GLY A 20 -2.86 1.91 8.91
C GLY A 20 -3.33 1.14 7.67
N ARG A 21 -4.66 1.04 7.52
CA ARG A 21 -5.34 0.41 6.37
C ARG A 21 -4.93 1.02 5.03
N THR A 22 -4.81 2.34 4.95
CA THR A 22 -4.37 3.02 3.73
C THR A 22 -2.97 2.57 3.33
N ARG A 23 -2.02 2.49 4.27
CA ARG A 23 -0.68 2.01 3.98
C ARG A 23 -0.71 0.57 3.49
N LEU A 24 -1.48 -0.32 4.13
CA LEU A 24 -1.62 -1.71 3.70
C LEU A 24 -2.09 -1.78 2.24
N GLN A 25 -3.19 -1.09 1.93
CA GLN A 25 -3.77 -1.04 0.59
C GLN A 25 -2.79 -0.51 -0.46
N LYS A 26 -2.07 0.58 -0.16
CA LYS A 26 -1.13 1.17 -1.13
C LYS A 26 0.16 0.38 -1.26
N THR A 27 0.58 -0.32 -0.21
CA THR A 27 1.71 -1.25 -0.29
C THR A 27 1.41 -2.37 -1.27
N PHE A 28 0.26 -3.06 -1.12
CA PHE A 28 -0.10 -4.12 -2.04
C PHE A 28 -0.28 -3.63 -3.47
N TYR A 29 -0.94 -2.48 -3.66
CA TYR A 29 -1.06 -1.87 -4.98
C TYR A 29 0.31 -1.73 -5.69
N PHE A 30 1.31 -1.16 -5.01
CA PHE A 30 2.63 -1.00 -5.64
C PHE A 30 3.41 -2.29 -5.80
N LEU A 31 3.11 -3.34 -5.03
CA LEU A 31 3.69 -4.67 -5.29
C LEU A 31 3.11 -5.27 -6.57
N GLU A 32 1.80 -5.11 -6.82
CA GLU A 32 1.18 -5.52 -8.08
C GLU A 32 1.74 -4.73 -9.27
N GLU A 33 1.87 -3.41 -9.16
CA GLU A 33 2.41 -2.55 -10.24
C GLU A 33 3.89 -2.80 -10.58
N LEU A 34 4.61 -3.55 -9.73
CA LEU A 34 6.00 -3.93 -9.93
C LEU A 34 6.17 -5.43 -10.20
N ASP A 35 5.08 -6.13 -10.54
CA ASP A 35 5.07 -7.56 -10.89
C ASP A 35 5.67 -8.47 -9.81
N VAL A 36 5.58 -8.05 -8.54
CA VAL A 36 6.01 -8.82 -7.35
C VAL A 36 4.87 -9.00 -6.34
N GLY A 37 3.64 -8.77 -6.79
CA GLY A 37 2.42 -8.85 -6.01
C GLY A 37 1.96 -10.28 -5.75
N PHE A 38 0.66 -10.39 -5.50
CA PHE A 38 -0.05 -11.61 -5.13
C PHE A 38 -1.30 -11.81 -6.00
N ASN A 39 -1.33 -11.19 -7.19
CA ASN A 39 -2.44 -11.21 -8.14
C ASN A 39 -3.74 -10.62 -7.57
N ILE A 40 -3.62 -9.58 -6.73
CA ILE A 40 -4.77 -8.87 -6.19
C ILE A 40 -5.22 -7.79 -7.17
N THR A 41 -6.52 -7.74 -7.45
CA THR A 41 -7.09 -6.68 -8.31
C THR A 41 -7.40 -5.43 -7.51
N PHE A 42 -7.10 -4.27 -8.11
CA PHE A 42 -7.40 -2.95 -7.57
C PHE A 42 -8.33 -2.18 -8.50
N ASP A 43 -9.43 -1.69 -7.93
CA ASP A 43 -10.37 -0.82 -8.62
C ASP A 43 -10.32 0.59 -8.05
N TYR A 44 -10.74 1.56 -8.85
CA TYR A 44 -10.88 2.92 -8.36
C TYR A 44 -12.10 3.04 -7.42
N TYR A 45 -11.88 3.27 -6.13
CA TYR A 45 -12.96 3.47 -5.17
C TYR A 45 -12.78 4.76 -4.36
N HIS A 46 -13.64 5.76 -4.59
CA HIS A 46 -13.75 7.11 -3.99
C HIS A 46 -12.43 7.94 -3.85
N TYR A 47 -11.35 7.33 -3.38
CA TYR A 47 -10.11 7.91 -2.90
C TYR A 47 -8.86 7.19 -3.45
N GLY A 48 -8.91 6.58 -4.64
CA GLY A 48 -7.77 5.93 -5.32
C GLY A 48 -7.92 4.41 -5.44
N PRO A 49 -6.86 3.69 -5.89
CA PRO A 49 -6.92 2.24 -6.08
C PRO A 49 -7.18 1.53 -4.74
N TYR A 50 -8.17 0.65 -4.69
CA TYR A 50 -8.55 -0.09 -3.50
C TYR A 50 -8.91 -1.52 -3.87
N SER A 51 -8.58 -2.46 -2.99
CA SER A 51 -9.00 -3.85 -3.11
C SER A 51 -9.85 -4.25 -1.90
N GLU A 52 -11.12 -4.58 -2.15
CA GLU A 52 -11.98 -5.18 -1.12
C GLU A 52 -11.47 -6.56 -0.71
N GLU A 53 -10.97 -7.33 -1.67
CA GLU A 53 -10.38 -8.64 -1.46
C GLU A 53 -9.20 -8.58 -0.47
N LEU A 54 -8.33 -7.57 -0.57
CA LEU A 54 -7.25 -7.38 0.39
C LEU A 54 -7.77 -7.03 1.80
N SER A 55 -8.86 -6.26 1.90
CA SER A 55 -9.46 -5.96 3.20
C SER A 55 -10.01 -7.22 3.86
N ILE A 56 -10.71 -8.06 3.10
CA ILE A 56 -11.20 -9.37 3.56
C ILE A 56 -10.01 -10.27 3.94
N ALA A 57 -8.95 -10.30 3.11
CA ALA A 57 -7.76 -11.09 3.38
C ALA A 57 -7.06 -10.70 4.69
N ALA A 58 -7.03 -9.41 5.03
CA ALA A 58 -6.49 -8.96 6.31
C ALA A 58 -7.34 -9.39 7.50
N GLU A 59 -8.67 -9.37 7.36
CA GLU A 59 -9.61 -9.88 8.39
C GLU A 59 -9.49 -11.40 8.55
N ASP A 60 -9.39 -12.14 7.46
CA ASP A 60 -9.12 -13.59 7.46
C ASP A 60 -7.78 -13.92 8.11
N ALA A 61 -6.74 -13.14 7.83
CA ALA A 61 -5.42 -13.33 8.42
C ALA A 61 -5.43 -13.16 9.94
N GLU A 62 -6.20 -12.19 10.45
CA GLU A 62 -6.45 -12.01 11.88
C GLU A 62 -7.23 -13.19 12.47
N ALA A 63 -8.33 -13.60 11.82
CA ALA A 63 -9.15 -14.73 12.27
C ALA A 63 -8.37 -16.06 12.31
N LEU A 64 -7.41 -16.23 11.40
CA LEU A 64 -6.51 -17.38 11.32
C LEU A 64 -5.27 -17.26 12.21
N GLN A 65 -5.15 -16.18 13.00
CA GLN A 65 -4.01 -15.90 13.89
C GLN A 65 -2.65 -15.83 13.16
N LEU A 66 -2.66 -15.46 11.88
CA LEU A 66 -1.43 -15.21 11.11
C LEU A 66 -0.84 -13.83 11.42
N ILE A 67 -1.71 -12.90 11.81
CA ILE A 67 -1.40 -11.54 12.23
C ILE A 67 -2.26 -11.15 13.44
N ASP A 68 -1.80 -10.17 14.19
CA ASP A 68 -2.56 -9.47 15.21
C ASP A 68 -2.93 -8.06 14.72
N VAL A 69 -4.15 -7.61 15.02
CA VAL A 69 -4.62 -6.25 14.70
C VAL A 69 -4.97 -5.49 15.97
N GLU A 70 -4.12 -4.54 16.34
CA GLU A 70 -4.38 -3.64 17.46
C GLU A 70 -5.04 -2.35 16.95
N TRP A 71 -6.21 -2.02 17.49
CA TRP A 71 -6.93 -0.80 17.16
C TRP A 71 -6.56 0.35 18.10
N LYS A 72 -5.99 1.41 17.54
CA LYS A 72 -5.56 2.63 18.27
C LYS A 72 -6.33 3.86 17.82
N PHE A 73 -6.17 4.94 18.56
CA PHE A 73 -6.75 6.24 18.27
C PHE A 73 -5.65 7.31 18.20
N THR A 74 -5.78 8.24 17.27
CA THR A 74 -5.00 9.48 17.29
C THR A 74 -5.46 10.38 18.43
N ASN A 75 -4.68 11.41 18.78
CA ASN A 75 -5.11 12.42 19.75
C ASN A 75 -6.41 13.14 19.33
N ALA A 76 -6.71 13.15 18.03
CA ALA A 76 -7.94 13.71 17.47
C ALA A 76 -9.11 12.70 17.44
N GLY A 77 -8.95 11.50 18.02
CA GLY A 77 -10.00 10.47 18.09
C GLY A 77 -10.14 9.64 16.82
N THR A 78 -9.26 9.77 15.84
CA THR A 78 -9.32 8.96 14.61
C THR A 78 -8.80 7.55 14.88
N LYS A 79 -9.62 6.53 14.63
CA LYS A 79 -9.26 5.13 14.80
C LYS A 79 -8.32 4.66 13.67
N TYR A 80 -7.27 3.92 14.00
CA TYR A 80 -6.36 3.28 13.05
C TYR A 80 -5.93 1.88 13.49
N ALA A 81 -5.63 1.03 12.52
CA ALA A 81 -5.17 -0.34 12.75
C ALA A 81 -3.64 -0.41 12.79
N VAL A 82 -3.12 -1.22 13.68
CA VAL A 82 -1.71 -1.62 13.77
C VAL A 82 -1.65 -3.11 13.53
N TYR A 83 -1.07 -3.51 12.41
CA TYR A 83 -0.89 -4.91 12.04
C TYR A 83 0.47 -5.39 12.51
N SER A 84 0.52 -6.57 13.12
CA SER A 84 1.77 -7.25 13.49
C SER A 84 1.73 -8.70 13.00
N SER A 85 2.84 -9.22 12.48
CA SER A 85 2.93 -10.64 12.10
C SER A 85 3.88 -11.37 13.05
N HIS A 86 3.45 -12.54 13.49
CA HIS A 86 4.21 -13.42 14.39
C HIS A 86 4.52 -14.78 13.74
N SER A 87 4.05 -14.96 12.51
CA SER A 87 4.23 -16.21 11.77
C SER A 87 5.61 -16.22 11.13
N ASN A 88 6.38 -17.27 11.39
CA ASN A 88 7.56 -17.56 10.57
C ASN A 88 7.07 -18.00 9.18
N MET A 89 7.48 -17.27 8.15
CA MET A 89 7.03 -17.53 6.78
C MET A 89 8.21 -17.98 5.94
N GLU A 90 7.98 -19.00 5.11
CA GLU A 90 8.98 -19.47 4.15
C GLU A 90 9.35 -18.31 3.21
N GLU A 91 10.65 -18.08 3.02
CA GLU A 91 11.12 -17.06 2.09
C GLU A 91 11.08 -17.60 0.65
N GLU A 92 10.63 -16.75 -0.27
CA GLU A 92 10.66 -16.98 -1.71
C GLU A 92 11.72 -16.10 -2.37
N ASP A 93 12.28 -16.50 -3.51
CA ASP A 93 13.28 -15.70 -4.23
C ASP A 93 12.77 -14.27 -4.55
N VAL A 94 11.47 -14.14 -4.84
CA VAL A 94 10.81 -12.86 -5.11
C VAL A 94 10.75 -11.94 -3.87
N ASP A 95 10.88 -12.49 -2.65
CA ASP A 95 10.81 -11.71 -1.40
C ASP A 95 11.96 -10.72 -1.26
N ILE A 96 13.11 -10.96 -1.93
CA ILE A 96 14.21 -9.99 -2.02
C ILE A 96 13.71 -8.69 -2.66
N LYS A 97 13.05 -8.78 -3.82
CA LYS A 97 12.47 -7.62 -4.51
C LYS A 97 11.34 -6.98 -3.71
N ARG A 98 10.46 -7.80 -3.10
CA ARG A 98 9.39 -7.27 -2.23
C ARG A 98 9.98 -6.44 -1.08
N ARG A 99 11.06 -6.88 -0.44
CA ARG A 99 11.75 -6.10 0.62
C ARG A 99 12.34 -4.79 0.09
N GLU A 100 12.89 -4.76 -1.12
CA GLU A 100 13.38 -3.53 -1.75
C GLU A 100 12.26 -2.51 -1.98
N VAL A 101 11.11 -2.97 -2.49
CA VAL A 101 9.91 -2.15 -2.64
C VAL A 101 9.44 -1.63 -1.28
N LEU A 102 9.30 -2.50 -0.28
CA LEU A 102 8.87 -2.13 1.07
C LEU A 102 9.82 -1.12 1.72
N LYS A 103 11.13 -1.25 1.50
CA LYS A 103 12.14 -0.29 1.97
C LYS A 103 11.96 1.09 1.35
N VAL A 104 11.58 1.18 0.07
CA VAL A 104 11.25 2.46 -0.58
C VAL A 104 9.96 3.03 -0.02
N LEU A 105 8.87 2.25 0.03
CA LEU A 105 7.57 2.67 0.56
C LEU A 105 7.67 3.15 2.02
N GLY A 106 8.51 2.50 2.83
CA GLY A 106 8.74 2.84 4.24
C GLY A 106 9.27 4.24 4.50
N LYS A 107 9.88 4.89 3.49
CA LYS A 107 10.38 6.28 3.59
C LYS A 107 9.27 7.33 3.57
N TYR A 108 8.05 6.96 3.17
CA TYR A 108 6.95 7.90 2.90
C TYR A 108 5.76 7.66 3.84
N ASP A 109 5.08 8.73 4.24
CA ASP A 109 3.87 8.63 5.04
C ASP A 109 2.67 8.09 4.23
N ALA A 110 1.63 7.60 4.93
CA ALA A 110 0.48 6.97 4.28
C ALA A 110 -0.31 7.91 3.34
N VAL A 111 -0.31 9.22 3.58
CA VAL A 111 -0.98 10.19 2.70
C VAL A 111 -0.18 10.35 1.41
N THR A 112 1.15 10.41 1.51
CA THR A 112 2.03 10.43 0.34
C THR A 112 1.88 9.16 -0.50
N LEU A 113 1.82 7.97 0.14
CA LEU A 113 1.51 6.71 -0.56
C LEU A 113 0.16 6.76 -1.29
N GLU A 114 -0.87 7.30 -0.63
CA GLU A 114 -2.22 7.42 -1.20
C GLU A 114 -2.25 8.31 -2.44
N ILE A 115 -1.56 9.45 -2.39
CA ILE A 115 -1.46 10.39 -3.52
C ILE A 115 -0.69 9.76 -4.68
N ALA A 116 0.45 9.11 -4.40
CA ALA A 116 1.25 8.45 -5.42
C ALA A 116 0.47 7.34 -6.13
N ALA A 117 -0.16 6.44 -5.38
CA ALA A 117 -0.95 5.35 -5.94
C ALA A 117 -2.14 5.87 -6.76
N THR A 118 -2.75 6.99 -6.34
CA THR A 118 -3.85 7.60 -7.10
C THR A 118 -3.36 8.16 -8.44
N ALA A 119 -2.26 8.90 -8.44
CA ALA A 119 -1.70 9.46 -9.67
C ALA A 119 -1.22 8.35 -10.63
N ASP A 120 -0.53 7.34 -10.10
CA ASP A 120 -0.08 6.19 -10.87
C ASP A 120 -1.26 5.45 -11.51
N TYR A 121 -2.30 5.11 -10.73
CA TYR A 121 -3.49 4.44 -11.25
C TYR A 121 -4.20 5.26 -12.34
N LEU A 122 -4.41 6.55 -12.10
CA LEU A 122 -5.07 7.45 -13.06
C LEU A 122 -4.27 7.60 -14.35
N SER A 123 -2.93 7.55 -14.27
CA SER A 123 -2.06 7.60 -15.44
C SER A 123 -2.24 6.40 -16.37
N LYS A 124 -2.78 5.29 -15.87
CA LYS A 124 -3.07 4.06 -16.62
C LYS A 124 -4.55 3.93 -16.98
N ASN A 125 -5.44 4.60 -16.24
CA ASN A 125 -6.89 4.43 -16.30
C ASN A 125 -7.63 5.71 -16.73
N GLY A 126 -7.37 6.18 -17.95
CA GLY A 126 -8.18 7.21 -18.63
C GLY A 126 -7.76 8.66 -18.37
N PHE A 127 -6.72 8.90 -17.56
CA PHE A 127 -6.20 10.25 -17.28
C PHE A 127 -4.71 10.36 -17.63
N GLN A 128 -4.24 9.62 -18.65
CA GLN A 128 -2.84 9.58 -19.12
C GLN A 128 -2.25 10.99 -19.35
N LYS A 129 -3.09 11.94 -19.79
CA LYS A 129 -2.66 13.31 -20.13
C LYS A 129 -2.35 14.19 -18.92
N ASP A 130 -3.07 14.00 -17.81
CA ASP A 130 -2.90 14.83 -16.61
C ASP A 130 -3.32 14.08 -15.32
N PRO A 131 -2.60 13.00 -14.96
CA PRO A 131 -2.93 12.21 -13.77
C PRO A 131 -2.77 13.01 -12.48
N TRP A 132 -1.81 13.93 -12.44
CA TRP A 132 -1.53 14.76 -11.27
C TRP A 132 -2.56 15.88 -11.07
N GLY A 133 -2.99 16.54 -12.14
CA GLY A 133 -4.07 17.51 -12.08
C GLY A 133 -5.38 16.85 -11.64
N GLU A 134 -5.67 15.66 -12.16
CA GLU A 134 -6.84 14.89 -11.72
C GLU A 134 -6.73 14.45 -10.25
N THR A 135 -5.54 14.00 -9.81
CA THR A 135 -5.29 13.67 -8.39
C THR A 135 -5.56 14.87 -7.47
N LYS A 136 -5.10 16.08 -7.86
CA LYS A 136 -5.37 17.32 -7.11
C LYS A 136 -6.86 17.65 -7.05
N ARG A 137 -7.61 17.46 -8.15
CA ARG A 137 -9.05 17.69 -8.19
C ARG A 137 -9.83 16.74 -7.28
N ARG A 138 -9.40 15.47 -7.21
CA ARG A 138 -10.08 14.44 -6.41
C ARG A 138 -9.67 14.44 -4.93
N LYS A 139 -8.53 15.03 -4.58
CA LYS A 139 -7.96 15.02 -3.22
C LYS A 139 -7.42 16.37 -2.78
N PRO A 140 -8.16 17.48 -2.95
CA PRO A 140 -7.64 18.83 -2.70
C PRO A 140 -7.10 19.00 -1.27
N GLU A 141 -7.73 18.36 -0.28
CA GLU A 141 -7.36 18.41 1.14
C GLU A 141 -6.10 17.61 1.49
N LYS A 142 -5.73 16.64 0.64
CA LYS A 142 -4.53 15.81 0.85
C LYS A 142 -3.36 16.30 0.01
N THR A 143 -3.60 16.96 -1.11
CA THR A 143 -2.55 17.45 -1.99
C THR A 143 -2.02 18.82 -1.57
N ASN A 144 -0.70 18.95 -1.51
CA ASN A 144 0.03 20.22 -1.48
C ASN A 144 1.32 20.08 -2.31
N PRO A 145 2.02 21.17 -2.66
CA PRO A 145 3.20 21.10 -3.52
C PRO A 145 4.28 20.13 -3.03
N ASP A 146 4.54 20.09 -1.72
CA ASP A 146 5.53 19.21 -1.11
C ASP A 146 5.12 17.74 -1.25
N ARG A 147 3.86 17.41 -0.95
CA ARG A 147 3.33 16.04 -1.07
C ARG A 147 3.28 15.55 -2.52
N ILE A 148 2.93 16.42 -3.47
CA ILE A 148 3.02 16.07 -4.89
C ILE A 148 4.46 15.76 -5.29
N THR A 149 5.42 16.56 -4.81
CA THR A 149 6.84 16.33 -5.05
C THR A 149 7.30 15.00 -4.44
N GLN A 150 6.93 14.70 -3.19
CA GLN A 150 7.27 13.44 -2.55
C GLN A 150 6.61 12.23 -3.23
N ALA A 151 5.33 12.35 -3.62
CA ALA A 151 4.63 11.29 -4.32
C ALA A 151 5.24 10.99 -5.71
N SER A 152 5.64 12.03 -6.45
CA SER A 152 6.34 11.87 -7.73
C SER A 152 7.73 11.25 -7.56
N LYS A 153 8.46 11.68 -6.52
CA LYS A 153 9.75 11.08 -6.14
C LYS A 153 9.60 9.60 -5.80
N LEU A 154 8.55 9.23 -5.05
CA LEU A 154 8.26 7.84 -4.73
C LEU A 154 8.06 7.00 -6.00
N ILE A 155 7.21 7.43 -6.94
CA ILE A 155 6.97 6.71 -8.20
C ILE A 155 8.29 6.56 -8.98
N SER A 156 9.12 7.60 -9.01
CA SER A 156 10.43 7.55 -9.69
C SER A 156 11.41 6.58 -9.01
N GLU A 157 11.45 6.54 -7.68
CA GLU A 157 12.27 5.56 -6.94
C GLU A 157 11.80 4.12 -7.20
N LEU A 158 10.48 3.89 -7.20
CA LEU A 158 9.92 2.57 -7.50
C LEU A 158 10.21 2.13 -8.94
N ALA A 159 10.08 3.03 -9.92
CA ALA A 159 10.40 2.73 -11.31
C ALA A 159 11.87 2.30 -11.49
N SER A 160 12.79 2.83 -10.67
CA SER A 160 14.21 2.44 -10.72
C SER A 160 14.49 1.03 -10.20
N LEU A 161 13.56 0.40 -9.48
CA LEU A 161 13.66 -1.01 -9.05
C LEU A 161 13.22 -2.00 -10.15
N HIS A 162 12.57 -1.51 -11.21
CA HIS A 162 12.04 -2.34 -12.30
C HIS A 162 13.10 -2.62 -13.39
N HIS A 163 14.38 -2.37 -13.10
CA HIS A 163 15.52 -2.49 -14.02
C HIS A 163 16.53 -3.55 -13.58
#